data_AF-A0A7W6E133-F1
#
_entry.id   AF-A0A7W6E133-F1
#
_cell.length_a   1.000
_cell.length_b   1.000
_cell.length_c   1.000
_cell.angle_alpha   90.00
_cell.angle_beta   90.00
_cell.angle_gamma   90.00
#
_symmetry.space_group_name_H-M   'P 1'
#
loop_
_entity.id
_entity.type
_entity.pdbx_description
1 polymer ?
#
loop_
_entity_poly.entity_id
_entity_poly.type
_entity_poly.pdbx_seq_one_letter_code
_entity_poly.pdbx_strand_id
1 'polypeptide(L)'
;MNWYGISITAEALVQLVLFLGLGFAFVKFENPKKIRIRAKARLRVLRGQDPLFKFGILGSLMTFVLIFFVYGTPYCNENGKCVTKLTRLMESSPNEVGDALAGVASTLAFLWIILTVMMQSRELKAQRSELQLTREEHKRQRLISKSSLASIEHDSLMRDQQEALRHFEALLYEFIYAVEWYRRRRPFCKWLFGREGQTPTQKQGLELTEIVLNLFFHIRKRKGRVDKGSHWDGPETTLDWSMFLTMLDEIIALEDQLSSYGKAQIRISRLKQTQKFLLDVSENPKKWASQEGWANP
;
A
#
# COMPACT_ATOMS: atom_id res chain seq x y z
N MET A 1 5.51 19.03 85.39
CA MET A 1 4.55 19.23 84.29
C MET A 1 5.32 19.82 83.11
N ASN A 2 6.07 19.02 82.33
CA ASN A 2 5.61 18.31 81.12
C ASN A 2 4.61 19.11 80.30
N TRP A 3 5.12 20.20 79.72
CA TRP A 3 4.50 20.99 78.67
C TRP A 3 5.23 20.66 77.36
N TYR A 4 4.47 20.24 76.35
CA TYR A 4 4.85 19.98 74.95
C TYR A 4 5.81 18.82 74.68
N GLY A 5 5.25 17.63 74.44
CA GLY A 5 5.92 16.47 73.84
C GLY A 5 6.31 16.64 72.36
N ILE A 6 6.77 17.83 71.96
CA ILE A 6 7.58 18.02 70.74
C ILE A 6 8.75 18.89 71.17
N SER A 7 9.82 18.25 71.61
CA SER A 7 11.13 18.85 71.49
C SER A 7 11.39 19.00 70.00
N ILE A 8 11.53 20.23 69.50
CA ILE A 8 12.38 20.42 68.32
C ILE A 8 13.74 19.96 68.82
N THR A 9 14.05 18.69 68.57
CA THR A 9 15.32 18.12 68.97
C THR A 9 16.39 18.99 68.33
N ALA A 10 17.48 19.27 69.04
CA ALA A 10 18.60 20.03 68.48
C ALA A 10 19.00 19.47 67.10
N GLU A 11 18.75 18.18 66.86
CA GLU A 11 18.88 17.47 65.59
C GLU A 11 18.06 18.05 64.43
N ALA A 12 16.79 18.44 64.61
CA ALA A 12 15.97 19.00 63.54
C ALA A 12 16.45 20.39 63.11
N LEU A 13 16.89 21.21 64.08
CA LEU A 13 17.52 22.50 63.84
C LEU A 13 18.88 22.33 63.15
N VAL A 14 19.68 21.34 63.58
CA VAL A 14 20.95 20.99 62.95
C VAL A 14 20.74 20.48 61.52
N GLN A 15 19.70 19.69 61.25
CA GLN A 15 19.38 19.23 59.89
C GLN A 15 18.98 20.38 58.97
N LEU A 16 18.16 21.32 59.44
CA LEU A 16 17.74 22.47 58.64
C LEU A 16 18.93 23.41 58.34
N VAL A 17 19.79 23.64 59.33
CA VAL A 17 21.05 24.38 59.15
C VAL A 17 22.01 23.62 58.22
N LEU A 18 22.06 22.29 58.29
CA LEU A 18 22.84 21.46 57.36
C LEU A 18 22.31 21.52 55.94
N PHE A 19 20.99 21.52 55.70
CA PHE A 19 20.45 21.62 54.35
C PHE A 19 20.66 22.99 53.72
N LEU A 20 20.46 24.07 54.50
CA LEU A 20 20.77 25.43 54.05
C LEU A 20 22.29 25.62 53.85
N GLY A 21 23.09 25.09 54.77
CA GLY A 21 24.55 25.10 54.70
C GLY A 21 25.09 24.29 53.52
N LEU A 22 24.53 23.11 53.24
CA LEU A 22 24.86 22.29 52.07
C LEU A 22 24.42 22.99 50.79
N GLY A 23 23.24 23.62 50.74
CA GLY A 23 22.82 24.42 49.58
C GLY A 23 23.79 25.57 49.30
N PHE A 24 24.21 26.29 50.34
CA PHE A 24 25.17 27.40 50.21
C PHE A 24 26.59 26.92 49.90
N ALA A 25 27.03 25.81 50.51
CA ALA A 25 28.32 25.19 50.25
C ALA A 25 28.38 24.62 48.83
N PHE A 26 27.31 24.01 48.31
CA PHE A 26 27.23 23.53 46.94
C PHE A 26 27.34 24.68 45.94
N VAL A 27 26.73 25.83 46.25
CA VAL A 27 26.86 27.07 45.45
C VAL A 27 28.28 27.65 45.54
N LYS A 28 28.96 27.52 46.68
CA LYS A 28 30.31 28.06 46.91
C LYS A 28 31.44 27.15 46.39
N PHE A 29 31.22 25.84 46.32
CA PHE A 29 32.19 24.85 45.85
C PHE A 29 32.18 24.69 44.32
N GLU A 30 31.09 25.09 43.66
CA GLU A 30 31.09 25.19 42.20
C GLU A 30 31.85 26.43 41.73
N ASN A 31 32.86 26.19 40.90
CA ASN A 31 33.72 27.19 40.30
C ASN A 31 32.86 28.29 39.60
N PRO A 32 32.97 29.59 39.97
CA PRO A 32 32.03 30.64 39.54
C PRO A 32 31.96 30.81 38.01
N LYS A 33 33.02 30.41 37.29
CA LYS A 33 33.03 30.36 35.82
C LYS A 33 32.12 29.25 35.26
N LYS A 34 32.09 28.07 35.88
CA LYS A 34 31.22 26.95 35.48
C LYS A 34 29.75 27.26 35.78
N ILE A 35 29.45 27.95 36.89
CA ILE A 35 28.09 28.40 37.22
C ILE A 35 27.55 29.36 36.16
N ARG A 36 28.33 30.34 35.71
CA ARG A 36 27.90 31.27 34.65
C ARG A 36 27.60 30.57 33.32
N ILE A 37 28.38 29.56 32.94
CA ILE A 37 28.16 28.79 31.71
C ILE A 37 26.89 27.93 31.83
N ARG A 38 26.71 27.22 32.94
CA ARG A 38 25.51 26.40 33.21
C ARG A 38 24.26 27.25 33.34
N ALA A 39 24.35 28.41 33.99
CA ALA A 39 23.25 29.37 34.08
C ALA A 39 22.83 29.87 32.69
N LYS A 40 23.79 30.25 31.83
CA LYS A 40 23.49 30.64 30.44
C LYS A 40 22.88 29.50 29.60
N ALA A 41 23.31 28.26 29.83
CA ALA A 41 22.72 27.09 29.16
C ALA A 41 21.27 26.85 29.63
N ARG A 42 21.01 26.87 30.94
CA ARG A 42 19.66 26.75 31.51
C ARG A 42 18.75 27.90 31.10
N LEU A 43 19.26 29.12 31.04
CA LEU A 43 18.52 30.29 30.54
C LEU A 43 18.12 30.16 29.07
N ARG A 44 18.96 29.53 28.22
CA ARG A 44 18.59 29.24 26.83
C ARG A 44 17.44 28.24 26.74
N VAL A 45 17.48 27.18 27.56
CA VAL A 45 16.38 26.20 27.64
C VAL A 45 15.08 26.87 28.12
N LEU A 46 15.15 27.69 29.17
CA LEU A 46 14.00 28.46 29.67
C LEU A 46 13.46 29.48 28.65
N ARG A 47 14.32 30.04 27.78
CA ARG A 47 13.89 30.98 26.76
C ARG A 47 12.96 30.33 25.73
N GLY A 48 13.22 29.06 25.38
CA GLY A 48 12.40 28.27 24.46
C GLY A 48 11.15 27.66 25.07
N GLN A 49 10.96 27.70 26.40
CA GLN A 49 9.76 27.16 27.02
C GLN A 49 8.52 28.01 26.74
N ASP A 50 7.38 27.33 26.71
CA ASP A 50 6.07 27.90 26.46
C ASP A 50 5.78 29.09 27.38
N PRO A 51 5.18 30.16 26.85
CA PRO A 51 4.83 31.33 27.66
C PRO A 51 3.90 30.97 28.83
N LEU A 52 3.05 29.95 28.69
CA LEU A 52 2.19 29.41 29.75
C LEU A 52 2.99 28.90 30.95
N PHE A 53 4.08 28.18 30.72
CA PHE A 53 4.91 27.66 31.80
C PHE A 53 5.60 28.79 32.56
N LYS A 54 6.03 29.84 31.85
CA LYS A 54 6.58 31.06 32.45
C LYS A 54 5.54 31.78 33.32
N PHE A 55 4.28 31.84 32.88
CA PHE A 55 3.17 32.34 33.70
C PHE A 55 2.95 31.50 34.95
N GLY A 56 3.11 30.18 34.88
CA GLY A 56 3.02 29.31 36.05
C GLY A 56 4.09 29.55 37.10
N ILE A 57 5.34 29.70 36.67
CA ILE A 57 6.45 30.06 37.57
C ILE A 57 6.20 31.44 38.19
N LEU A 58 5.84 32.43 37.36
CA LEU A 58 5.59 33.79 37.83
C LEU A 58 4.41 33.85 38.80
N GLY A 59 3.31 33.14 38.49
CA GLY A 59 2.13 33.05 39.34
C GLY A 59 2.43 32.35 40.68
N SER A 60 3.23 31.28 40.66
CA SER A 60 3.69 30.62 41.89
C SER A 60 4.53 31.57 42.75
N LEU A 61 5.49 32.29 42.14
CA LEU A 61 6.33 33.25 42.83
C LEU A 61 5.52 34.41 43.41
N MET A 62 4.56 34.94 42.64
CA MET A 62 3.63 35.98 43.11
C MET A 62 2.77 35.48 44.27
N THR A 63 2.32 34.22 44.24
CA THR A 63 1.58 33.58 45.34
C THR A 63 2.44 33.49 46.60
N PHE A 64 3.71 33.07 46.49
CA PHE A 64 4.64 33.06 47.62
C PHE A 64 4.91 34.45 48.19
N VAL A 65 5.08 35.47 47.33
CA VAL A 65 5.26 36.86 47.77
C VAL A 65 4.02 37.36 48.53
N LEU A 66 2.82 37.06 48.02
CA LEU A 66 1.56 37.45 48.66
C LEU A 66 1.40 36.75 50.02
N ILE A 67 1.67 35.44 50.08
CA ILE A 67 1.70 34.67 51.33
C ILE A 67 2.68 35.33 52.31
N PHE A 68 3.92 35.57 51.91
CA PHE A 68 4.92 36.20 52.77
C PHE A 68 4.45 37.56 53.29
N PHE A 69 3.85 38.39 52.44
CA PHE A 69 3.31 39.69 52.84
C PHE A 69 2.16 39.55 53.86
N VAL A 70 1.23 38.63 53.62
CA VAL A 70 0.09 38.37 54.52
C VAL A 70 0.57 37.85 55.88
N TYR A 71 1.53 36.92 55.91
CA TYR A 71 2.08 36.37 57.16
C TYR A 71 3.04 37.35 57.88
N GLY A 72 3.60 38.32 57.15
CA GLY A 72 4.42 39.39 57.72
C GLY A 72 3.61 40.48 58.44
N THR A 73 2.29 40.54 58.24
CA THR A 73 1.46 41.54 58.93
C THR A 73 1.40 41.27 60.44
N PRO A 74 1.57 42.31 61.29
CA PRO A 74 1.45 42.16 62.73
C PRO A 74 0.01 41.84 63.13
N TYR A 75 -0.14 41.05 64.18
CA TYR A 75 -1.41 40.76 64.85
C TYR A 75 -1.27 41.17 66.31
N CYS A 76 -2.18 42.02 66.80
CA CYS A 76 -2.21 42.45 68.19
C CYS A 76 -3.31 41.68 68.93
N ASN A 77 -2.98 41.09 70.08
CA ASN A 77 -3.96 40.43 70.92
C ASN A 77 -4.74 41.44 71.80
N GLU A 78 -5.76 40.95 72.49
CA GLU A 78 -6.57 41.75 73.45
C GLU A 78 -5.73 42.36 74.58
N ASN A 79 -4.57 41.78 74.89
CA ASN A 79 -3.63 42.29 75.90
C ASN A 79 -2.68 43.37 75.36
N GLY A 80 -2.88 43.85 74.13
CA GLY A 80 -2.05 44.89 73.50
C GLY A 80 -0.65 44.44 73.07
N LYS A 81 -0.33 43.14 73.13
CA LYS A 81 0.95 42.60 72.63
C LYS A 81 0.81 42.30 71.13
N CYS A 82 1.61 42.96 70.32
CA CYS A 82 1.67 42.73 68.88
C CYS A 82 2.80 41.74 68.54
N VAL A 83 2.43 40.63 67.89
CA VAL A 83 3.36 39.62 67.40
C VAL A 83 3.11 39.39 65.91
N THR A 84 4.11 38.91 65.17
CA THR A 84 3.91 38.57 63.76
C THR A 84 3.10 37.27 63.64
N LYS A 85 2.26 37.16 62.61
CA LYS A 85 1.50 35.92 62.36
C LYS A 85 2.40 34.70 62.15
N LEU A 86 3.61 34.92 61.64
CA LEU A 86 4.62 33.87 61.48
C LEU A 86 5.09 33.31 62.83
N THR A 87 5.37 34.18 63.83
CA THR A 87 5.73 33.75 65.18
C THR A 87 4.61 32.91 65.80
N ARG A 88 3.37 33.36 65.64
CA ARG A 88 2.19 32.62 66.11
C ARG A 88 2.04 31.27 65.41
N LEU A 89 2.32 31.19 64.11
CA LEU A 89 2.30 29.93 63.36
C LEU A 89 3.35 28.95 63.90
N MET A 90 4.54 29.43 64.28
CA MET A 90 5.57 28.57 64.88
C MET A 90 5.23 28.10 66.31
N GLU A 91 4.45 28.89 67.05
CA GLU A 91 3.97 28.53 68.40
C GLU A 91 2.67 27.71 68.37
N SER A 92 1.97 27.67 67.22
CA SER A 92 0.68 27.00 67.09
C SER A 92 0.78 25.48 67.14
N SER A 93 -0.35 24.84 67.46
CA SER A 93 -0.41 23.37 67.47
C SER A 93 -0.13 22.81 66.07
N PRO A 94 0.46 21.60 65.95
CA PRO A 94 0.76 21.00 64.65
C PRO A 94 -0.45 20.91 63.71
N ASN A 95 -1.66 20.78 64.25
CA ASN A 95 -2.89 20.74 63.44
C ASN A 95 -3.17 22.08 62.77
N GLU A 96 -3.01 23.19 63.50
CA GLU A 96 -3.22 24.54 62.96
C GLU A 96 -2.18 24.90 61.88
N VAL A 97 -0.93 24.47 62.06
CA VAL A 97 0.12 24.59 61.03
C VAL A 97 -0.26 23.78 59.78
N GLY A 98 -0.78 22.57 59.98
CA GLY A 98 -1.28 21.71 58.92
C GLY A 98 -2.39 22.38 58.12
N ASP A 99 -3.38 22.97 58.79
CA ASP A 99 -4.50 23.66 58.15
C ASP A 99 -4.04 24.87 57.33
N ALA A 100 -3.10 25.66 57.86
CA ALA A 100 -2.52 26.80 57.15
C ALA A 100 -1.73 26.38 55.90
N LEU A 101 -0.94 25.31 56.02
CA LEU A 101 -0.13 24.79 54.91
C LEU A 101 -1.00 24.11 53.86
N ALA A 102 -2.07 23.41 54.27
CA ALA A 102 -3.05 22.83 53.37
C ALA A 102 -3.76 23.90 52.53
N GLY A 103 -4.11 25.04 53.13
CA GLY A 103 -4.69 26.18 52.38
C GLY A 103 -3.75 26.72 51.30
N VAL A 104 -2.47 26.89 51.63
CA VAL A 104 -1.44 27.34 50.66
C VAL A 104 -1.24 26.29 49.55
N ALA A 105 -1.09 25.02 49.92
CA ALA A 105 -0.89 23.92 48.99
C ALA A 105 -2.09 23.76 48.03
N SER A 106 -3.31 23.88 48.55
CA SER A 106 -4.55 23.83 47.76
C SER A 106 -4.60 24.93 46.71
N THR A 107 -4.28 26.18 47.10
CA THR A 107 -4.27 27.32 46.18
C THR A 107 -3.22 27.14 45.08
N LEU A 108 -2.03 26.67 45.45
CA LEU A 108 -0.96 26.41 44.49
C LEU A 108 -1.32 25.25 43.54
N ALA A 109 -1.91 24.17 44.06
CA ALA A 109 -2.38 23.04 43.26
C ALA A 109 -3.45 23.48 42.25
N PHE A 110 -4.41 24.30 42.68
CA PHE A 110 -5.45 24.84 41.81
C PHE A 110 -4.88 25.70 40.66
N LEU A 111 -3.90 26.56 40.96
CA LEU A 111 -3.19 27.34 39.95
C LEU A 111 -2.55 26.44 38.87
N TRP A 112 -1.88 25.36 39.29
CA TRP A 112 -1.27 24.40 38.38
C TRP A 112 -2.28 23.61 37.56
N ILE A 113 -3.44 23.24 38.13
CA ILE A 113 -4.52 22.57 37.38
C ILE A 113 -5.03 23.46 36.24
N ILE A 114 -5.23 24.76 36.48
CA ILE A 114 -5.66 25.69 35.42
C ILE A 114 -4.61 25.74 34.31
N LEU A 115 -3.33 25.84 34.68
CA LEU A 115 -2.23 25.90 33.72
C LEU A 115 -2.11 24.64 32.87
N THR A 116 -2.26 23.46 33.46
CA THR A 116 -2.19 22.19 32.71
C THR A 116 -3.37 22.06 31.74
N VAL A 117 -4.58 22.46 32.13
CA VAL A 117 -5.75 22.48 31.23
C VAL A 117 -5.53 23.46 30.08
N MET A 118 -5.00 24.66 30.35
CA MET A 118 -4.67 25.63 29.30
C MET A 118 -3.61 25.09 28.34
N MET A 119 -2.59 24.40 28.85
CA MET A 119 -1.57 23.76 28.02
C MET A 119 -2.16 22.66 27.13
N GLN A 120 -2.94 21.74 27.71
CA GLN A 120 -3.61 20.67 26.98
C GLN A 120 -4.57 21.20 25.91
N SER A 121 -5.27 22.30 26.17
CA SER A 121 -6.18 22.92 25.20
C SER A 121 -5.47 23.40 23.93
N ARG A 122 -4.22 23.87 24.06
CA ARG A 122 -3.40 24.33 22.92
C ARG A 122 -2.90 23.15 22.10
N GLU A 123 -2.47 22.09 22.76
CA GLU A 123 -2.04 20.86 22.10
C GLU A 123 -3.20 20.24 21.30
N LEU A 124 -4.39 20.15 21.89
CA LEU A 124 -5.58 19.65 21.18
C LEU A 124 -5.96 20.53 19.98
N LYS A 125 -5.75 21.84 20.05
CA LYS A 125 -5.98 22.74 18.90
C LYS A 125 -4.99 22.45 17.77
N ALA A 126 -3.72 22.25 18.09
CA ALA A 126 -2.69 21.90 17.11
C ALA A 126 -2.94 20.52 16.48
N GLN A 127 -3.27 19.52 17.30
CA GLN A 127 -3.63 18.18 16.81
C GLN A 127 -4.86 18.21 15.90
N ARG A 128 -5.86 19.07 16.17
CA ARG A 128 -7.02 19.24 15.29
C ARG A 128 -6.65 19.82 13.92
N SER A 129 -5.75 20.81 13.86
CA SER A 129 -5.27 21.34 12.59
C SER A 129 -4.47 20.30 11.80
N GLU A 130 -3.64 19.50 12.46
CA GLU A 130 -2.91 18.42 11.81
C GLU A 130 -3.87 17.35 11.26
N LEU A 131 -4.86 16.93 12.04
CA LEU A 131 -5.89 15.97 11.58
C LEU A 131 -6.71 16.49 10.40
N GLN A 132 -6.95 17.80 10.31
CA GLN A 132 -7.60 18.40 9.15
C GLN A 132 -6.73 18.26 7.90
N LEU A 133 -5.44 18.60 7.99
CA LEU A 133 -4.49 18.45 6.89
C LEU A 133 -4.33 16.99 6.47
N THR A 134 -4.18 16.06 7.42
CA THR A 134 -4.09 14.63 7.12
C THR A 134 -5.34 14.10 6.44
N ARG A 135 -6.54 14.59 6.80
CA ARG A 135 -7.78 14.23 6.10
C ARG A 135 -7.79 14.73 4.65
N GLU A 136 -7.26 15.92 4.38
CA GLU A 136 -7.13 16.43 3.01
C GLU A 136 -6.13 15.61 2.20
N GLU A 137 -4.99 15.26 2.77
CA GLU A 137 -4.00 14.39 2.13
C GLU A 137 -4.56 13.00 1.84
N HIS A 138 -5.27 12.38 2.79
CA HIS A 138 -5.94 11.10 2.55
C HIS A 138 -7.02 11.20 1.45
N LYS A 139 -7.73 12.32 1.34
CA LYS A 139 -8.65 12.53 0.21
C LYS A 139 -7.89 12.57 -1.12
N ARG A 140 -6.76 13.26 -1.18
CA ARG A 140 -5.91 13.30 -2.39
C ARG A 140 -5.34 11.93 -2.73
N GLN A 141 -4.85 11.18 -1.74
CA GLN A 141 -4.38 9.81 -1.92
C GLN A 141 -5.48 8.90 -2.46
N ARG A 142 -6.71 9.00 -1.95
CA ARG A 142 -7.85 8.23 -2.47
C ARG A 142 -8.15 8.55 -3.93
N LEU A 143 -8.02 9.81 -4.36
CA LEU A 143 -8.19 10.18 -5.77
C LEU A 143 -7.09 9.58 -6.64
N ILE A 144 -5.84 9.64 -6.19
CA ILE A 144 -4.71 9.03 -6.90
C ILE A 144 -4.90 7.51 -6.98
N SER A 145 -5.23 6.84 -5.87
CA SER A 145 -5.49 5.40 -5.86
C SER A 145 -6.62 5.01 -6.81
N LYS A 146 -7.69 5.80 -6.92
CA LYS A 146 -8.75 5.55 -7.92
C LYS A 146 -8.22 5.64 -9.35
N SER A 147 -7.40 6.65 -9.66
CA SER A 147 -6.76 6.73 -10.98
C SER A 147 -5.77 5.60 -11.24
N SER A 148 -5.05 5.15 -10.21
CA SER A 148 -4.12 4.02 -10.32
C SER A 148 -4.84 2.69 -10.49
N LEU A 149 -6.02 2.51 -9.88
CA LEU A 149 -6.83 1.32 -10.10
C LEU A 149 -7.31 1.24 -11.55
N ALA A 150 -7.71 2.37 -12.14
CA ALA A 150 -8.09 2.42 -13.56
C ALA A 150 -6.90 2.08 -14.49
N SER A 151 -5.69 2.55 -14.17
CA SER A 151 -4.50 2.16 -14.95
C SER A 151 -4.12 0.70 -14.75
N ILE A 152 -4.26 0.16 -13.53
CA ILE A 152 -3.99 -1.26 -13.25
C ILE A 152 -4.98 -2.16 -14.02
N GLU A 153 -6.26 -1.80 -14.05
CA GLU A 153 -7.29 -2.53 -14.80
C GLU A 153 -6.96 -2.54 -16.30
N HIS A 154 -6.53 -1.39 -16.84
CA HIS A 154 -6.07 -1.31 -18.22
C HIS A 154 -4.84 -2.20 -18.48
N ASP A 155 -3.85 -2.16 -17.58
CA ASP A 155 -2.64 -2.99 -17.69
C ASP A 155 -2.91 -4.48 -17.53
N SER A 156 -3.92 -4.89 -16.75
CA SER A 156 -4.36 -6.30 -16.70
C SER A 156 -4.99 -6.73 -18.02
N LEU A 157 -5.87 -5.92 -18.61
CA LEU A 157 -6.49 -6.25 -19.90
C LEU A 157 -5.44 -6.38 -21.01
N MET A 158 -4.43 -5.51 -21.02
CA MET A 158 -3.33 -5.59 -22.01
C MET A 158 -2.46 -6.83 -21.80
N ARG A 159 -2.25 -7.28 -20.56
CA ARG A 159 -1.51 -8.52 -20.26
C ARG A 159 -2.29 -9.75 -20.71
N ASP A 160 -3.58 -9.80 -20.42
CA ASP A 160 -4.45 -10.91 -20.85
C ASP A 160 -4.48 -11.00 -22.38
N GLN A 161 -4.51 -9.86 -23.07
CA GLN A 161 -4.40 -9.80 -24.54
C GLN A 161 -3.05 -10.34 -25.04
N GLN A 162 -1.95 -9.95 -24.42
CA GLN A 162 -0.63 -10.45 -24.80
C GLN A 162 -0.47 -11.95 -24.53
N GLU A 163 -1.08 -12.46 -23.47
CA GLU A 163 -1.07 -13.89 -23.17
C GLU A 163 -1.89 -14.69 -24.18
N ALA A 164 -3.10 -14.24 -24.52
CA ALA A 164 -3.91 -14.85 -25.57
C ALA A 164 -3.20 -14.84 -26.93
N LEU A 165 -2.53 -13.73 -27.30
CA LEU A 165 -1.76 -13.64 -28.53
C LEU A 165 -0.58 -14.61 -28.55
N ARG A 166 0.20 -14.68 -27.46
CA ARG A 166 1.31 -15.63 -27.34
C ARG A 166 0.85 -17.08 -27.41
N HIS A 167 -0.29 -17.39 -26.80
CA HIS A 167 -0.86 -18.73 -26.86
C HIS A 167 -1.31 -19.09 -28.27
N PHE A 168 -1.96 -18.15 -28.97
CA PHE A 168 -2.32 -18.30 -30.37
C PHE A 168 -1.09 -18.50 -31.29
N GLU A 169 -0.03 -17.70 -31.11
CA GLU A 169 1.22 -17.85 -31.85
C GLU A 169 1.89 -19.21 -31.60
N ALA A 170 1.86 -19.70 -30.35
CA ALA A 170 2.38 -21.02 -30.01
C ALA A 170 1.60 -22.14 -30.74
N LEU A 171 0.26 -22.09 -30.72
CA LEU A 171 -0.58 -23.05 -31.44
C LEU A 171 -0.38 -23.00 -32.95
N LEU A 172 -0.25 -21.79 -33.52
CA LEU A 172 0.08 -21.63 -34.94
C LEU A 172 1.44 -22.26 -35.27
N TYR A 173 2.44 -22.07 -34.41
CA TYR A 173 3.76 -22.66 -34.61
C TYR A 173 3.71 -24.19 -34.58
N GLU A 174 2.99 -24.77 -33.62
CA GLU A 174 2.78 -26.22 -33.53
C GLU A 174 2.04 -26.77 -34.76
N PHE A 175 1.00 -26.07 -35.23
CA PHE A 175 0.27 -26.42 -36.43
C PHE A 175 1.16 -26.40 -37.68
N ILE A 176 1.93 -25.32 -37.87
CA ILE A 176 2.87 -25.19 -39.01
C ILE A 176 3.91 -26.31 -38.94
N TYR A 177 4.48 -26.56 -37.76
CA TYR A 177 5.48 -27.61 -37.58
C TYR A 177 4.92 -29.00 -37.88
N ALA A 178 3.69 -29.29 -37.45
CA ALA A 178 3.00 -30.53 -37.81
C ALA A 178 2.86 -30.63 -39.35
N VAL A 179 2.35 -29.59 -40.01
CA VAL A 179 2.21 -29.55 -41.47
C VAL A 179 3.57 -29.74 -42.18
N GLU A 180 4.64 -29.11 -41.71
CA GLU A 180 5.99 -29.25 -42.28
C GLU A 180 6.61 -30.63 -42.04
N TRP A 181 6.41 -31.21 -40.85
CA TRP A 181 6.83 -32.58 -40.56
C TRP A 181 6.14 -33.57 -41.50
N TYR A 182 4.83 -33.40 -41.71
CA TYR A 182 4.06 -34.18 -42.68
C TYR A 182 4.56 -33.93 -44.11
N ARG A 183 4.94 -32.68 -44.43
CA ARG A 183 5.59 -32.33 -45.70
C ARG A 183 6.87 -33.13 -45.94
N ARG A 184 7.70 -33.29 -44.91
CA ARG A 184 9.03 -33.90 -45.03
C ARG A 184 9.01 -35.43 -45.07
N ARG A 185 8.03 -36.07 -44.40
CA ARG A 185 7.99 -37.53 -44.23
C ARG A 185 7.27 -38.29 -45.35
N ARG A 186 6.75 -37.62 -46.38
CA ARG A 186 6.02 -38.25 -47.50
C ARG A 186 6.54 -37.80 -48.87
N PRO A 187 6.78 -38.72 -49.83
CA PRO A 187 7.05 -38.35 -51.23
C PRO A 187 5.88 -37.60 -51.90
N PHE A 188 4.68 -37.69 -51.32
CA PHE A 188 3.45 -36.98 -51.70
C PHE A 188 3.59 -35.45 -51.73
N CYS A 189 4.50 -34.88 -50.91
CA CYS A 189 4.62 -33.45 -50.70
C CYS A 189 5.62 -32.77 -51.64
N LYS A 190 6.55 -33.53 -52.24
CA LYS A 190 7.40 -33.06 -53.36
C LYS A 190 6.57 -32.64 -54.58
N TRP A 191 5.34 -33.14 -54.67
CA TRP A 191 4.34 -32.77 -55.68
C TRP A 191 3.45 -31.59 -55.25
N LEU A 192 3.12 -31.47 -53.97
CA LEU A 192 2.18 -30.44 -53.48
C LEU A 192 2.83 -29.04 -53.36
N PHE A 193 4.15 -28.99 -53.15
CA PHE A 193 4.90 -27.75 -52.90
C PHE A 193 5.91 -27.38 -54.02
N GLY A 194 5.88 -28.09 -55.15
CA GLY A 194 6.79 -27.84 -56.28
C GLY A 194 8.22 -28.38 -56.05
N ARG A 195 9.02 -28.45 -57.14
CA ARG A 195 10.38 -29.00 -57.15
C ARG A 195 11.30 -28.34 -56.12
N GLU A 196 12.18 -29.16 -55.54
CA GLU A 196 13.25 -28.76 -54.60
C GLU A 196 14.01 -27.51 -55.07
N GLY A 197 14.04 -26.47 -54.23
CA GLY A 197 14.97 -25.35 -54.42
C GLY A 197 14.56 -24.00 -53.82
N GLN A 198 13.29 -23.77 -53.45
CA GLN A 198 12.86 -22.49 -52.86
C GLN A 198 11.95 -22.71 -51.64
N THR A 199 12.36 -22.21 -50.48
CA THR A 199 11.52 -22.14 -49.28
C THR A 199 10.42 -21.10 -49.50
N PRO A 200 9.13 -21.42 -49.25
CA PRO A 200 8.02 -20.48 -49.46
C PRO A 200 8.12 -19.20 -48.63
N THR A 201 8.87 -19.23 -47.53
CA THR A 201 9.05 -18.08 -46.64
C THR A 201 9.85 -16.94 -47.26
N GLN A 202 10.60 -17.16 -48.35
CA GLN A 202 11.50 -16.14 -48.87
C GLN A 202 11.00 -15.40 -50.13
N LYS A 203 9.86 -15.80 -50.75
CA LYS A 203 9.51 -15.27 -52.08
C LYS A 203 8.20 -14.55 -52.29
N GLN A 204 7.31 -14.47 -51.31
CA GLN A 204 6.21 -13.52 -51.28
C GLN A 204 5.59 -13.63 -49.90
N GLY A 205 5.12 -12.51 -49.34
CA GLY A 205 4.32 -12.51 -48.12
C GLY A 205 2.97 -13.20 -48.34
N LEU A 206 2.98 -14.51 -48.66
CA LEU A 206 1.81 -15.34 -48.57
C LEU A 206 1.45 -15.37 -47.09
N GLU A 207 0.38 -14.66 -46.74
CA GLU A 207 -0.21 -14.80 -45.42
C GLU A 207 -0.51 -16.28 -45.18
N LEU A 208 -0.29 -16.76 -43.96
CA LEU A 208 -0.51 -18.14 -43.53
C LEU A 208 -1.88 -18.69 -43.99
N THR A 209 -2.87 -17.82 -44.10
CA THR A 209 -4.21 -18.09 -44.63
C THR A 209 -4.20 -18.60 -46.06
N GLU A 210 -3.35 -18.08 -46.95
CA GLU A 210 -3.21 -18.59 -48.33
C GLU A 210 -2.52 -19.94 -48.39
N ILE A 211 -1.59 -20.24 -47.47
CA ILE A 211 -0.95 -21.55 -47.39
C ILE A 211 -1.97 -22.60 -46.93
N VAL A 212 -2.76 -22.29 -45.89
CA VAL A 212 -3.84 -23.16 -45.40
C VAL A 212 -4.91 -23.35 -46.47
N LEU A 213 -5.35 -22.28 -47.14
CA LEU A 213 -6.34 -22.34 -48.21
C LEU A 213 -5.83 -23.12 -49.44
N ASN A 214 -4.56 -22.99 -49.81
CA ASN A 214 -3.97 -23.76 -50.91
C ASN A 214 -3.81 -25.24 -50.55
N LEU A 215 -3.36 -25.54 -49.33
CA LEU A 215 -3.29 -26.90 -48.81
C LEU A 215 -4.68 -27.56 -48.86
N PHE A 216 -5.69 -26.83 -48.41
CA PHE A 216 -7.09 -27.23 -48.43
C PHE A 216 -7.63 -27.46 -49.85
N PHE A 217 -7.39 -26.52 -50.78
CA PHE A 217 -7.81 -26.66 -52.18
C PHE A 217 -7.16 -27.87 -52.86
N HIS A 218 -5.91 -28.18 -52.50
CA HIS A 218 -5.19 -29.33 -53.03
C HIS A 218 -5.67 -30.66 -52.44
N ILE A 219 -5.98 -30.70 -51.13
CA ILE A 219 -6.62 -31.86 -50.50
C ILE A 219 -7.97 -32.15 -51.19
N ARG A 220 -8.79 -31.11 -51.41
CA ARG A 220 -10.07 -31.19 -52.14
C ARG A 220 -9.91 -31.76 -53.56
N LYS A 221 -8.97 -31.23 -54.34
CA LYS A 221 -8.72 -31.64 -55.73
C LYS A 221 -8.16 -33.07 -55.86
N ARG A 222 -7.50 -33.59 -54.83
CA ARG A 222 -6.93 -34.96 -54.83
C ARG A 222 -7.89 -36.03 -54.35
N LYS A 223 -8.77 -35.72 -53.37
CA LYS A 223 -9.86 -36.63 -52.98
C LYS A 223 -10.72 -36.99 -54.19
N GLY A 224 -11.06 -35.98 -55.00
CA GLY A 224 -11.69 -36.22 -56.30
C GLY A 224 -10.93 -37.24 -57.16
N ARG A 225 -9.61 -37.12 -57.38
CA ARG A 225 -8.93 -38.07 -58.28
C ARG A 225 -8.95 -39.54 -57.82
N VAL A 226 -8.84 -39.81 -56.52
CA VAL A 226 -8.90 -41.17 -55.96
C VAL A 226 -10.29 -41.81 -56.20
N ASP A 227 -11.35 -41.00 -56.12
CA ASP A 227 -12.72 -41.45 -56.31
C ASP A 227 -13.06 -41.78 -57.79
N LYS A 228 -12.20 -41.43 -58.77
CA LYS A 228 -12.39 -41.76 -60.22
C LYS A 228 -11.84 -43.15 -60.57
N GLY A 229 -11.63 -44.00 -59.58
CA GLY A 229 -11.07 -45.34 -59.77
C GLY A 229 -9.58 -45.36 -60.06
N SER A 230 -8.84 -44.27 -59.83
CA SER A 230 -7.38 -44.36 -59.83
C SER A 230 -6.94 -45.10 -58.56
N HIS A 231 -6.38 -46.30 -58.72
CA HIS A 231 -5.86 -47.11 -57.62
C HIS A 231 -4.88 -46.28 -56.78
N TRP A 232 -5.17 -46.16 -55.50
CA TRP A 232 -4.34 -45.42 -54.57
C TRP A 232 -3.33 -46.38 -53.93
N ASP A 233 -2.10 -46.42 -54.46
CA ASP A 233 -0.97 -47.15 -53.86
C ASP A 233 -0.36 -46.43 -52.66
N GLY A 234 -1.12 -45.54 -52.02
CA GLY A 234 -0.66 -44.90 -50.80
C GLY A 234 -0.76 -45.87 -49.62
N PRO A 235 0.13 -45.77 -48.63
CA PRO A 235 0.02 -46.60 -47.44
C PRO A 235 -1.26 -46.22 -46.70
N GLU A 236 -2.15 -47.19 -46.49
CA GLU A 236 -3.30 -47.14 -45.58
C GLU A 236 -2.83 -46.70 -44.19
N THR A 237 -2.66 -45.40 -44.01
CA THR A 237 -2.50 -44.82 -42.70
C THR A 237 -3.83 -44.20 -42.37
N THR A 238 -4.43 -44.70 -41.31
CA THR A 238 -5.37 -44.03 -40.43
C THR A 238 -4.81 -42.65 -40.09
N LEU A 239 -4.95 -41.70 -41.01
CA LEU A 239 -4.63 -40.32 -40.73
C LEU A 239 -5.70 -39.88 -39.75
N ASP A 240 -5.31 -39.68 -38.50
CA ASP A 240 -6.24 -39.26 -37.47
C ASP A 240 -6.58 -37.78 -37.68
N TRP A 241 -7.56 -37.54 -38.57
CA TRP A 241 -8.08 -36.22 -38.87
C TRP A 241 -8.67 -35.55 -37.63
N SER A 242 -9.02 -36.31 -36.59
CA SER A 242 -9.56 -35.75 -35.35
C SER A 242 -8.57 -34.77 -34.70
N MET A 243 -7.27 -35.09 -34.66
CA MET A 243 -6.25 -34.20 -34.11
C MET A 243 -6.19 -32.86 -34.85
N PHE A 244 -6.26 -32.87 -36.18
CA PHE A 244 -6.24 -31.65 -36.99
C PHE A 244 -7.52 -30.83 -36.84
N LEU A 245 -8.67 -31.50 -36.72
CA LEU A 245 -9.95 -30.85 -36.48
C LEU A 245 -10.00 -30.21 -35.09
N THR A 246 -9.53 -30.91 -34.04
CA THR A 246 -9.43 -30.35 -32.68
C THR A 246 -8.52 -29.11 -32.63
N MET A 247 -7.35 -29.15 -33.28
CA MET A 247 -6.47 -27.98 -33.34
C MET A 247 -7.11 -26.80 -34.09
N LEU A 248 -7.85 -27.06 -35.19
CA LEU A 248 -8.57 -26.02 -35.91
C LEU A 248 -9.72 -25.44 -35.08
N ASP A 249 -10.42 -26.27 -34.32
CA ASP A 249 -11.51 -25.86 -33.44
C ASP A 249 -10.99 -24.98 -32.29
N GLU A 250 -9.84 -25.32 -31.69
CA GLU A 250 -9.16 -24.51 -30.68
C GLU A 250 -8.66 -23.17 -31.25
N ILE A 251 -8.07 -23.17 -32.44
CA ILE A 251 -7.65 -21.96 -33.15
C ILE A 251 -8.85 -21.04 -33.42
N ILE A 252 -9.98 -21.60 -33.84
CA ILE A 252 -11.21 -20.85 -34.12
C ILE A 252 -11.85 -20.30 -32.84
N ALA A 253 -11.85 -21.08 -31.75
CA ALA A 253 -12.39 -20.65 -30.46
C ALA A 253 -11.56 -19.50 -29.86
N LEU A 254 -10.23 -19.58 -29.92
CA LEU A 254 -9.34 -18.51 -29.48
C LEU A 254 -9.47 -17.25 -30.35
N GLU A 255 -9.67 -17.41 -31.65
CA GLU A 255 -9.89 -16.27 -32.55
C GLU A 255 -11.24 -15.59 -32.29
N ASP A 256 -12.31 -16.34 -31.97
CA ASP A 256 -13.61 -15.77 -31.61
C ASP A 256 -13.53 -14.93 -30.33
N GLN A 257 -12.72 -15.35 -29.35
CA GLN A 257 -12.40 -14.55 -28.16
C GLN A 257 -11.65 -13.25 -28.53
N LEU A 258 -10.71 -13.33 -29.49
CA LEU A 258 -9.96 -12.19 -30.00
C LEU A 258 -10.78 -11.25 -30.92
N SER A 259 -11.88 -11.72 -31.53
CA SER A 259 -12.72 -10.93 -32.45
C SER A 259 -13.63 -9.89 -31.80
N SER A 260 -13.98 -10.07 -30.53
CA SER A 260 -14.66 -9.01 -29.77
C SER A 260 -13.84 -7.71 -29.71
N TYR A 261 -12.55 -7.76 -30.06
CA TYR A 261 -11.60 -6.66 -30.04
C TYR A 261 -11.30 -6.02 -31.42
N GLY A 262 -12.12 -6.31 -32.45
CA GLY A 262 -12.32 -5.42 -33.62
C GLY A 262 -11.47 -5.66 -34.87
N LYS A 263 -10.34 -6.40 -34.82
CA LYS A 263 -9.49 -6.65 -36.02
C LYS A 263 -9.55 -8.08 -36.61
N ALA A 264 -10.19 -9.04 -35.95
CA ALA A 264 -10.17 -10.46 -36.37
C ALA A 264 -11.38 -10.91 -37.21
N GLN A 265 -12.41 -10.08 -37.38
CA GLN A 265 -13.68 -10.46 -38.03
C GLN A 265 -13.53 -11.08 -39.44
N ILE A 266 -12.63 -10.54 -40.27
CA ILE A 266 -12.43 -11.04 -41.65
C ILE A 266 -11.74 -12.42 -41.65
N ARG A 267 -10.83 -12.68 -40.71
CA ARG A 267 -10.08 -13.95 -40.62
C ARG A 267 -10.95 -15.08 -40.07
N ILE A 268 -11.84 -14.77 -39.11
CA ILE A 268 -12.81 -15.71 -38.54
C ILE A 268 -13.81 -16.24 -39.56
N SER A 269 -14.33 -15.38 -40.42
CA SER A 269 -15.32 -15.80 -41.43
C SER A 269 -14.73 -16.89 -42.34
N ARG A 270 -13.44 -16.79 -42.67
CA ARG A 270 -12.73 -17.73 -43.53
C ARG A 270 -12.37 -19.02 -42.79
N LEU A 271 -11.96 -18.94 -41.53
CA LEU A 271 -11.63 -20.12 -40.73
C LEU A 271 -12.89 -20.93 -40.37
N LYS A 272 -13.99 -20.29 -39.96
CA LYS A 272 -15.29 -20.96 -39.74
C LYS A 272 -15.83 -21.62 -41.01
N GLN A 273 -15.65 -20.98 -42.18
CA GLN A 273 -16.02 -21.58 -43.47
C GLN A 273 -15.15 -22.80 -43.80
N THR A 274 -13.87 -22.76 -43.45
CA THR A 274 -12.93 -23.87 -43.64
C THR A 274 -13.28 -25.05 -42.74
N GLN A 275 -13.53 -24.80 -41.45
CA GLN A 275 -13.93 -25.82 -40.46
C GLN A 275 -15.25 -26.50 -40.84
N LYS A 276 -16.30 -25.71 -41.13
CA LYS A 276 -17.61 -26.24 -41.52
C LYS A 276 -17.52 -27.15 -42.75
N PHE A 277 -16.66 -26.80 -43.71
CA PHE A 277 -16.41 -27.65 -44.85
C PHE A 277 -15.69 -28.95 -44.48
N LEU A 278 -14.65 -28.89 -43.64
CA LEU A 278 -13.92 -30.09 -43.24
C LEU A 278 -14.81 -31.08 -42.46
N LEU A 279 -15.68 -30.56 -41.59
CA LEU A 279 -16.69 -31.36 -40.88
C LEU A 279 -17.68 -32.02 -41.85
N ASP A 280 -18.26 -31.27 -42.79
CA ASP A 280 -19.21 -31.84 -43.76
C ASP A 280 -18.56 -32.87 -44.70
N VAL A 281 -17.28 -32.68 -45.04
CA VAL A 281 -16.49 -33.65 -45.83
C VAL A 281 -16.15 -34.92 -45.03
N SER A 282 -15.98 -34.79 -43.70
CA SER A 282 -15.74 -35.90 -42.78
C SER A 282 -17.02 -36.74 -42.57
N GLU A 283 -18.13 -36.07 -42.29
CA GLU A 283 -19.40 -36.71 -41.91
C GLU A 283 -20.15 -37.30 -43.10
N ASN A 284 -20.10 -36.65 -44.28
CA ASN A 284 -20.89 -37.05 -45.44
C ASN A 284 -20.05 -37.28 -46.71
N PRO A 285 -19.05 -38.18 -46.68
CA PRO A 285 -18.14 -38.36 -47.82
C PRO A 285 -18.86 -38.77 -49.10
N LYS A 286 -19.95 -39.56 -49.01
CA LYS A 286 -20.74 -40.04 -50.16
C LYS A 286 -21.59 -38.95 -50.84
N LYS A 287 -22.13 -38.00 -50.06
CA LYS A 287 -22.94 -36.89 -50.60
C LYS A 287 -22.10 -36.01 -51.52
N TRP A 288 -20.88 -35.71 -51.08
CA TRP A 288 -19.92 -34.92 -51.86
C TRP A 288 -19.39 -35.67 -53.08
N ALA A 289 -19.27 -37.00 -53.02
CA ALA A 289 -19.02 -37.80 -54.22
C ALA A 289 -20.16 -37.63 -55.25
N SER A 290 -21.43 -37.73 -54.84
CA SER A 290 -22.56 -37.68 -55.78
C SER A 290 -22.78 -36.30 -56.45
N GLN A 291 -22.56 -35.19 -55.73
CA GLN A 291 -22.86 -33.84 -56.23
C GLN A 291 -21.91 -33.35 -57.34
N GLU A 292 -20.72 -33.94 -57.46
CA GLU A 292 -19.78 -33.59 -58.55
C GLU A 292 -19.98 -34.49 -59.81
N GLY A 293 -21.04 -35.30 -59.86
CA GLY A 293 -21.36 -36.19 -61.00
C GLY A 293 -20.75 -37.60 -60.94
N TRP A 294 -20.66 -38.24 -59.77
CA TRP A 294 -19.93 -39.51 -59.54
C TRP A 294 -20.84 -40.67 -59.10
N ALA A 295 -22.13 -40.58 -59.45
CA ALA A 295 -23.08 -41.65 -59.26
C ALA A 295 -23.64 -42.10 -60.62
N ASN A 296 -22.83 -42.88 -61.34
CA ASN A 296 -23.31 -44.15 -61.88
C ASN A 296 -22.10 -45.09 -62.04
N PRO A 297 -22.31 -46.40 -61.80
CA PRO A 297 -21.25 -47.38 -61.63
C PRO A 297 -20.36 -47.56 -62.86
#